data_AF-A0A1I7H0M3-F1
#
_entry.id   AF-A0A1I7H0M3-F1
#
_cell.length_a   1.000
_cell.length_b   1.000
_cell.length_c   1.000
_cell.angle_alpha   90.00
_cell.angle_beta   90.00
_cell.angle_gamma   90.00
#
_symmetry.space_group_name_H-M   'P 1'
#
loop_
_entity.id
_entity.type
_entity.pdbx_description
1 polymer ?
#
loop_
_entity_poly.entity_id
_entity_poly.type
_entity_poly.pdbx_seq_one_letter_code
_entity_poly.pdbx_strand_id
1 'polypeptide(L)'
;MRRSQLAKRLLLRGLWLVFLELTVVRFAWFFNLDYSLMDLQVIWALGWSMIALAALVYLPLWAIAGFGIGMILTHNLLDGIQLEDFQAASGSLTWKGWLLSALHIPHFPVVYPLIPWIGVMAAGYAFGPLMLLPSKARIKAVLECGVILVAGFLILRALNIYGDPDPWVVQETLVFTLLSFLNTTKYPPSLLYLLMTLGLMLLLISAFEWWHEAQGPHGGAGRFLITFGRVPLFFYLIHLYFIHGLALLIAFAMGADISSFMTSSWEFPPWWGFSLPIVYLVWVVVTAVLYPICRRFAAFNSRHRGSWWTPYI
;
A
#
# COMPACT_ATOMS: atom_id res chain seq x y z
N MET A 1 -21.81 -2.99 15.99
CA MET A 1 -22.13 -3.82 14.79
C MET A 1 -21.92 -5.28 15.15
N ARG A 2 -22.82 -6.19 14.78
CA ARG A 2 -22.62 -7.63 15.06
C ARG A 2 -21.41 -8.14 14.26
N ARG A 3 -20.62 -9.08 14.81
CA ARG A 3 -19.42 -9.63 14.13
C ARG A 3 -19.73 -10.17 12.73
N SER A 4 -20.89 -10.80 12.56
CA SER A 4 -21.36 -11.30 11.25
C SER A 4 -21.58 -10.19 10.21
N GLN A 5 -22.10 -9.03 10.62
CA GLN A 5 -22.28 -7.87 9.74
C GLN A 5 -20.93 -7.26 9.35
N LEU A 6 -19.98 -7.21 10.29
CA LEU A 6 -18.60 -6.77 10.02
C LEU A 6 -17.93 -7.69 9.00
N ALA A 7 -17.95 -9.00 9.26
CA ALA A 7 -17.37 -10.02 8.39
C ALA A 7 -17.94 -9.93 6.98
N LYS A 8 -19.27 -9.86 6.83
CA LYS A 8 -19.93 -9.71 5.53
C LYS A 8 -19.46 -8.44 4.80
N ARG A 9 -19.34 -7.31 5.50
CA ARG A 9 -18.88 -6.04 4.89
C ARG A 9 -17.42 -6.13 4.45
N LEU A 10 -16.55 -6.72 5.26
CA LEU A 10 -15.14 -6.92 4.93
C LEU A 10 -15.00 -7.84 3.70
N LEU A 11 -15.73 -8.96 3.68
CA LEU A 11 -15.74 -9.90 2.56
C LEU A 11 -16.18 -9.22 1.25
N LEU A 12 -17.33 -8.55 1.26
CA LEU A 12 -17.86 -7.91 0.05
C LEU A 12 -16.97 -6.77 -0.46
N ARG A 13 -16.40 -5.98 0.45
CA ARG A 13 -15.45 -4.92 0.07
C ARG A 13 -14.14 -5.50 -0.45
N GLY A 14 -13.64 -6.57 0.17
CA GLY A 14 -12.42 -7.23 -0.28
C GLY A 14 -12.57 -7.81 -1.68
N LEU A 15 -13.68 -8.51 -1.94
CA LEU A 15 -14.03 -9.00 -3.28
C LEU A 15 -14.17 -7.86 -4.30
N TRP A 16 -14.75 -6.73 -3.89
CA TRP A 16 -14.86 -5.55 -4.75
C TRP A 16 -13.50 -4.96 -5.13
N LEU A 17 -12.55 -4.86 -4.18
CA LEU A 17 -11.19 -4.39 -4.48
C LEU A 17 -10.45 -5.34 -5.41
N VAL A 18 -10.57 -6.65 -5.20
CA VAL A 18 -10.02 -7.66 -6.12
C VAL A 18 -10.62 -7.51 -7.52
N PHE A 19 -11.95 -7.34 -7.61
CA PHE A 19 -12.60 -7.10 -8.90
C PHE A 19 -12.09 -5.83 -9.59
N LEU A 20 -11.95 -4.72 -8.85
CA LEU A 20 -11.41 -3.48 -9.39
C LEU A 20 -9.96 -3.63 -9.87
N GLU A 21 -9.14 -4.42 -9.18
CA GLU A 21 -7.76 -4.69 -9.61
C GLU A 21 -7.74 -5.33 -10.99
N LEU A 22 -8.48 -6.44 -11.11
CA LEU A 22 -8.53 -7.28 -12.30
C LEU A 22 -9.24 -6.58 -13.48
N THR A 23 -9.88 -5.43 -13.27
CA THR A 23 -10.64 -4.73 -14.31
C THR A 23 -10.17 -3.30 -14.48
N VAL A 24 -10.61 -2.42 -13.59
CA VAL A 24 -10.44 -0.97 -13.67
C VAL A 24 -8.96 -0.57 -13.56
N VAL A 25 -8.20 -1.18 -12.64
CA VAL A 25 -6.78 -0.84 -12.43
C VAL A 25 -5.92 -1.45 -13.52
N ARG A 26 -6.18 -2.71 -13.89
CA ARG A 26 -5.52 -3.34 -15.04
C ARG A 26 -5.68 -2.47 -16.30
N PHE A 27 -6.90 -2.05 -16.61
CA PHE A 27 -7.12 -1.15 -17.75
C PHE A 27 -6.41 0.19 -17.56
N ALA A 28 -6.42 0.77 -16.35
CA ALA A 28 -5.75 2.05 -16.10
C ALA A 28 -4.23 2.03 -16.36
N TRP A 29 -3.57 0.90 -16.10
CA TRP A 29 -2.13 0.75 -16.32
C TRP A 29 -1.74 0.55 -17.78
N PHE A 30 -2.56 -0.13 -18.58
CA PHE A 30 -2.18 -0.55 -19.94
C PHE A 30 -3.01 0.07 -21.07
N PHE A 31 -4.17 0.67 -20.75
CA PHE A 31 -5.11 1.30 -21.70
C PHE A 31 -5.50 0.40 -22.90
N ASN A 32 -5.43 -0.92 -22.73
CA ASN A 32 -5.82 -1.90 -23.73
C ASN A 32 -6.71 -3.00 -23.11
N LEU A 33 -7.22 -3.91 -23.94
CA LEU A 33 -8.05 -5.05 -23.50
C LEU A 33 -7.33 -6.41 -23.62
N ASP A 34 -6.00 -6.40 -23.78
CA ASP A 34 -5.21 -7.62 -23.86
C ASP A 34 -4.78 -8.10 -22.47
N TYR A 35 -5.45 -9.11 -21.92
CA TYR A 35 -5.18 -9.63 -20.59
C TYR A 35 -3.96 -10.57 -20.48
N SER A 36 -3.07 -10.59 -21.47
CA SER A 36 -1.80 -11.34 -21.42
C SER A 36 -0.90 -10.90 -20.27
N LEU A 37 -0.85 -9.59 -19.98
CA LEU A 37 -0.24 -9.03 -18.77
C LEU A 37 -1.29 -8.55 -17.76
N MET A 38 -1.07 -8.98 -16.52
CA MET A 38 -1.84 -8.58 -15.36
C MET A 38 -0.90 -8.51 -14.17
N ASP A 39 -0.93 -7.41 -13.43
CA ASP A 39 -0.16 -7.27 -12.20
C ASP A 39 -1.11 -7.26 -11.02
N LEU A 40 -0.89 -8.16 -10.07
CA LEU A 40 -1.65 -8.23 -8.82
C LEU A 40 -0.91 -7.40 -7.76
N GLN A 41 -1.38 -6.18 -7.57
CA GLN A 41 -0.74 -5.11 -6.81
C GLN A 41 -1.46 -4.80 -5.49
N VAL A 42 -1.43 -3.52 -5.08
CA VAL A 42 -1.78 -3.06 -3.74
C VAL A 42 -3.25 -3.31 -3.38
N ILE A 43 -4.20 -3.07 -4.27
CA ILE A 43 -5.62 -3.27 -3.94
C ILE A 43 -6.02 -4.74 -4.01
N TRP A 44 -5.29 -5.58 -4.76
CA TRP A 44 -5.38 -7.03 -4.65
C TRP A 44 -4.99 -7.51 -3.25
N ALA A 45 -3.80 -7.14 -2.76
CA ALA A 45 -3.34 -7.53 -1.44
C ALA A 45 -4.25 -6.97 -0.33
N LEU A 46 -4.71 -5.73 -0.47
CA LEU A 46 -5.68 -5.12 0.44
C LEU A 46 -7.00 -5.90 0.44
N GLY A 47 -7.52 -6.26 -0.73
CA GLY A 47 -8.76 -7.01 -0.90
C GLY A 47 -8.71 -8.37 -0.21
N TRP A 48 -7.68 -9.17 -0.46
CA TRP A 48 -7.50 -10.46 0.20
C TRP A 48 -7.24 -10.36 1.69
N SER A 49 -6.54 -9.30 2.13
CA SER A 49 -6.34 -9.03 3.55
C SER A 49 -7.66 -8.70 4.27
N MET A 50 -8.58 -7.99 3.61
CA MET A 50 -9.94 -7.80 4.14
C MET A 50 -10.74 -9.10 4.19
N ILE A 51 -10.61 -9.97 3.18
CA ILE A 51 -11.26 -11.29 3.15
C ILE A 51 -10.72 -12.17 4.30
N ALA A 52 -9.41 -12.21 4.50
CA ALA A 52 -8.79 -12.92 5.62
C ALA A 52 -9.26 -12.35 6.97
N LEU A 53 -9.28 -11.02 7.12
CA LEU A 53 -9.79 -10.38 8.33
C LEU A 53 -11.27 -10.71 8.58
N ALA A 54 -12.10 -10.86 7.54
CA ALA A 54 -13.50 -11.26 7.67
C ALA A 54 -13.67 -12.63 8.38
N ALA A 55 -12.69 -13.53 8.27
CA ALA A 55 -12.65 -14.76 9.04
C ALA A 55 -12.06 -14.54 10.46
N LEU A 56 -11.00 -13.73 10.57
CA LEU A 56 -10.32 -13.49 11.84
C LEU A 56 -11.16 -12.71 12.87
N VAL A 57 -12.10 -11.86 12.44
CA VAL A 57 -12.93 -11.03 13.36
C VAL A 57 -13.81 -11.83 14.33
N TYR A 58 -13.96 -13.14 14.13
CA TYR A 58 -14.64 -14.03 15.08
C TYR A 58 -13.77 -14.40 16.29
N LEU A 59 -12.45 -14.22 16.21
CA LEU A 59 -11.52 -14.45 17.30
C LEU A 59 -11.55 -13.29 18.33
N PRO A 60 -11.11 -13.52 19.58
CA PRO A 60 -10.87 -12.42 20.52
C PRO A 60 -9.72 -11.52 20.03
N LEU A 61 -9.75 -10.24 20.43
CA LEU A 61 -8.83 -9.21 19.93
C LEU A 61 -7.34 -9.59 20.13
N TRP A 62 -7.00 -10.18 21.28
CA TRP A 62 -5.63 -10.60 21.58
C TRP A 62 -5.12 -11.66 20.61
N ALA A 63 -6.00 -12.56 20.12
CA ALA A 63 -5.63 -13.59 19.17
C ALA A 63 -5.42 -13.00 17.77
N ILE A 64 -6.23 -12.00 17.38
CA ILE A 64 -6.04 -11.26 16.13
C ILE A 64 -4.72 -10.47 16.18
N ALA A 65 -4.43 -9.82 17.31
CA ALA A 65 -3.18 -9.10 17.53
C ALA A 65 -1.97 -10.05 17.47
N GLY A 66 -2.03 -11.18 18.19
CA GLY A 66 -0.97 -12.19 18.21
C GLY A 66 -0.74 -12.81 16.83
N PHE A 67 -1.80 -13.10 16.08
CA PHE A 67 -1.69 -13.56 14.70
C PHE A 67 -1.01 -12.53 13.79
N GLY A 68 -1.46 -11.27 13.85
CA GLY A 68 -0.92 -10.20 13.00
C GLY A 68 0.54 -9.87 13.30
N ILE A 69 0.85 -9.63 14.59
CA ILE A 69 2.21 -9.33 15.05
C ILE A 69 3.12 -10.54 14.83
N GLY A 70 2.66 -11.75 15.14
CA GLY A 70 3.40 -12.99 14.91
C GLY A 70 3.79 -13.13 13.45
N MET A 71 2.83 -13.01 12.52
CA MET A 71 3.09 -13.06 11.09
C MET A 71 4.12 -12.00 10.64
N ILE A 72 3.96 -10.75 11.09
CA ILE A 72 4.90 -9.67 10.74
C ILE A 72 6.31 -10.00 11.26
N LEU A 73 6.44 -10.47 12.50
CA LEU A 73 7.74 -10.73 13.10
C LEU A 73 8.43 -11.97 12.51
N THR A 74 7.70 -12.95 12.00
CA THR A 74 8.27 -14.25 11.58
C THR A 74 8.25 -14.50 10.08
N HIS A 75 7.55 -13.72 9.26
CA HIS A 75 7.46 -14.00 7.82
C HIS A 75 8.83 -14.02 7.13
N ASN A 76 9.80 -13.17 7.54
CA ASN A 76 11.15 -13.18 6.97
C ASN A 76 11.92 -14.50 7.22
N LEU A 77 11.46 -15.37 8.13
CA LEU A 77 12.02 -16.73 8.25
C LEU A 77 11.79 -17.58 6.99
N LEU A 78 10.85 -17.18 6.13
CA LEU A 78 10.55 -17.85 4.87
C LEU A 78 11.43 -17.35 3.72
N ASP A 79 12.28 -16.34 3.93
CA ASP A 79 13.08 -15.72 2.85
C ASP A 79 14.14 -16.66 2.26
N GLY A 80 14.48 -17.75 2.97
CA GLY A 80 15.36 -18.80 2.46
C GLY A 80 14.68 -19.79 1.51
N ILE A 81 13.37 -19.70 1.31
CA ILE A 81 12.63 -20.59 0.40
C ILE A 81 12.68 -19.99 -1.02
N GLN A 82 13.05 -20.82 -1.99
CA GLN A 82 13.18 -20.43 -3.39
C GLN A 82 12.04 -21.02 -4.23
N LEU A 83 11.58 -20.29 -5.25
CA LEU A 83 10.48 -20.75 -6.12
C LEU A 83 10.93 -21.86 -7.07
N GLU A 84 12.23 -21.90 -7.36
CA GLU A 84 12.93 -22.89 -8.17
C GLU A 84 12.67 -24.31 -7.65
N ASP A 85 12.60 -24.48 -6.33
CA ASP A 85 12.29 -25.75 -5.66
C ASP A 85 10.88 -26.29 -5.96
N PHE A 86 10.00 -25.44 -6.52
CA PHE A 86 8.59 -25.74 -6.80
C PHE A 86 8.26 -25.70 -8.30
N GLN A 87 9.27 -25.74 -9.17
CA GLN A 87 9.09 -25.84 -10.61
C GLN A 87 8.90 -27.30 -11.06
N ALA A 88 8.05 -27.49 -12.07
CA ALA A 88 7.96 -28.75 -12.79
C ALA A 88 9.14 -28.89 -13.77
N ALA A 89 9.35 -30.08 -14.32
CA ALA A 89 10.40 -30.32 -15.33
C ALA A 89 10.29 -29.42 -16.57
N SER A 90 9.09 -28.89 -16.85
CA SER A 90 8.83 -27.89 -17.90
C SER A 90 9.32 -26.48 -17.57
N GLY A 91 9.81 -26.22 -16.35
CA GLY A 91 10.16 -24.90 -15.83
C GLY A 91 8.97 -24.09 -15.30
N SER A 92 7.74 -24.57 -15.47
CA SER A 92 6.54 -23.89 -14.95
C SER A 92 6.35 -24.17 -13.46
N LEU A 93 5.90 -23.17 -12.69
CA LEU A 93 5.54 -23.37 -11.29
C LEU A 93 4.42 -24.40 -11.11
N THR A 94 4.61 -25.30 -10.15
CA THR A 94 3.56 -26.19 -9.67
C THR A 94 2.51 -25.41 -8.89
N TRP A 95 1.38 -26.05 -8.55
CA TRP A 95 0.36 -25.46 -7.65
C TRP A 95 0.97 -24.91 -6.34
N LYS A 96 1.95 -25.61 -5.76
CA LYS A 96 2.63 -25.18 -4.55
C LYS A 96 3.47 -23.92 -4.79
N GLY A 97 4.16 -23.84 -5.92
CA GLY A 97 4.93 -22.65 -6.32
C GLY A 97 4.01 -21.44 -6.53
N TRP A 98 2.88 -21.63 -7.21
CA TRP A 98 1.87 -20.56 -7.38
C TRP A 98 1.26 -20.11 -6.05
N LEU A 99 0.96 -21.04 -5.14
CA LEU A 99 0.47 -20.71 -3.81
C LEU A 99 1.52 -19.91 -3.02
N LEU A 100 2.78 -20.34 -3.05
CA LEU A 100 3.87 -19.63 -2.39
C LEU A 100 4.10 -18.26 -3.00
N SER A 101 3.90 -18.12 -4.31
CA SER A 101 4.01 -16.83 -4.96
C SER A 101 2.92 -15.85 -4.52
N ALA A 102 1.67 -16.31 -4.51
CA ALA A 102 0.55 -15.54 -4.01
C ALA A 102 0.73 -15.15 -2.53
N LEU A 103 1.32 -16.05 -1.72
CA LEU A 103 1.46 -15.84 -0.29
C LEU A 103 2.69 -15.01 0.09
N HIS A 104 3.89 -15.27 -0.42
CA HIS A 104 5.13 -14.71 0.13
C HIS A 104 6.16 -14.28 -0.93
N ILE A 105 6.33 -15.02 -2.02
CA ILE A 105 7.43 -14.78 -2.99
C ILE A 105 6.90 -14.11 -4.27
N PRO A 106 7.20 -12.83 -4.54
CA PRO A 106 6.76 -12.16 -5.75
C PRO A 106 7.22 -12.91 -7.01
N HIS A 107 6.27 -13.25 -7.87
CA HIS A 107 6.53 -13.83 -9.18
C HIS A 107 5.35 -13.48 -10.07
N PHE A 108 5.63 -12.96 -11.27
CA PHE A 108 4.62 -12.50 -12.19
C PHE A 108 3.49 -13.54 -12.36
N PRO A 109 2.21 -13.16 -12.20
CA PRO A 109 1.65 -11.80 -12.09
C PRO A 109 1.61 -11.20 -10.67
N VAL A 110 2.06 -11.90 -9.64
CA VAL A 110 1.97 -11.46 -8.24
C VAL A 110 3.09 -10.47 -7.91
N VAL A 111 2.73 -9.19 -7.83
CA VAL A 111 3.66 -8.12 -7.40
C VAL A 111 3.56 -7.89 -5.89
N TYR A 112 2.35 -7.98 -5.33
CA TYR A 112 2.10 -7.82 -3.89
C TYR A 112 1.67 -9.17 -3.29
N PRO A 113 2.62 -9.99 -2.80
CA PRO A 113 2.29 -11.20 -2.06
C PRO A 113 1.49 -10.89 -0.80
N LEU A 114 0.60 -11.79 -0.37
CA LEU A 114 -0.37 -11.53 0.70
C LEU A 114 0.24 -11.44 2.10
N ILE A 115 1.35 -12.14 2.33
CA ILE A 115 2.12 -12.11 3.57
C ILE A 115 3.23 -11.08 3.39
N PRO A 116 3.44 -10.20 4.39
CA PRO A 116 2.73 -10.07 5.66
C PRO A 116 1.53 -9.10 5.66
N TRP A 117 1.01 -8.63 4.51
CA TRP A 117 -0.11 -7.66 4.49
C TRP A 117 -1.36 -8.11 5.24
N ILE A 118 -1.68 -9.41 5.23
CA ILE A 118 -2.75 -9.98 6.08
C ILE A 118 -2.46 -9.69 7.56
N GLY A 119 -1.21 -9.85 7.98
CA GLY A 119 -0.76 -9.56 9.34
C GLY A 119 -0.84 -8.06 9.67
N VAL A 120 -0.46 -7.20 8.73
CA VAL A 120 -0.59 -5.72 8.86
C VAL A 120 -2.05 -5.31 9.02
N MET A 121 -2.96 -5.89 8.24
CA MET A 121 -4.41 -5.66 8.36
C MET A 121 -4.94 -6.13 9.72
N ALA A 122 -4.53 -7.31 10.19
CA ALA A 122 -4.92 -7.83 11.50
C ALA A 122 -4.38 -6.97 12.66
N ALA A 123 -3.11 -6.55 12.59
CA ALA A 123 -2.50 -5.63 13.55
C ALA A 123 -3.20 -4.27 13.56
N GLY A 124 -3.54 -3.72 12.38
CA GLY A 124 -4.33 -2.49 12.25
C GLY A 124 -5.74 -2.60 12.83
N TYR A 125 -6.39 -3.76 12.68
CA TYR A 125 -7.67 -4.02 13.34
C TYR A 125 -7.53 -4.06 14.87
N ALA A 126 -6.47 -4.71 15.37
CA ALA A 126 -6.15 -4.74 16.80
C ALA A 126 -5.76 -3.37 17.37
N PHE A 127 -5.21 -2.49 16.55
CA PHE A 127 -4.89 -1.09 16.88
C PHE A 127 -6.14 -0.20 16.97
N GLY A 128 -7.26 -0.59 16.34
CA GLY A 128 -8.50 0.19 16.29
C GLY A 128 -9.03 0.69 17.65
N PRO A 129 -9.09 -0.14 18.72
CA PRO A 129 -9.49 0.31 20.05
C PRO A 129 -8.62 1.42 20.63
N LEU A 130 -7.33 1.46 20.29
CA LEU A 130 -6.43 2.55 20.72
C LEU A 130 -6.90 3.91 20.16
N MET A 131 -7.50 3.90 18.97
CA MET A 131 -8.04 5.11 18.34
C MET A 131 -9.32 5.64 19.00
N LEU A 132 -9.94 4.84 19.87
CA LEU A 132 -11.13 5.24 20.62
C LEU A 132 -10.81 5.87 21.98
N LEU A 133 -9.54 5.86 22.40
CA LEU A 133 -9.11 6.52 23.63
C LEU A 133 -9.35 8.03 23.56
N PRO A 134 -9.51 8.72 24.71
CA PRO A 134 -9.49 10.18 24.75
C PRO A 134 -8.22 10.74 24.13
N SER A 135 -8.33 11.86 23.44
CA SER A 135 -7.30 12.42 22.58
C SER A 135 -5.90 12.49 23.21
N LYS A 136 -5.74 13.05 24.41
CA LYS A 136 -4.44 13.06 25.13
C LYS A 136 -3.84 11.66 25.36
N ALA A 137 -4.66 10.69 25.75
CA ALA A 137 -4.22 9.32 25.98
C ALA A 137 -3.89 8.61 24.66
N ARG A 138 -4.67 8.89 23.61
CA ARG A 138 -4.45 8.38 22.25
C ARG A 138 -3.13 8.90 21.68
N ILE A 139 -2.89 10.21 21.69
CA ILE A 139 -1.64 10.83 21.25
C ILE A 139 -0.45 10.16 21.93
N LYS A 140 -0.48 10.06 23.26
CA LYS A 140 0.61 9.43 24.03
C LYS A 140 0.84 7.98 23.58
N ALA A 141 -0.20 7.17 23.53
CA ALA A 141 -0.04 5.75 23.19
C ALA A 141 0.43 5.55 21.73
N VAL A 142 -0.06 6.36 20.79
CA VAL A 142 0.36 6.33 19.39
C VAL A 142 1.80 6.76 19.23
N LEU A 143 2.23 7.81 19.95
CA LEU A 143 3.60 8.26 19.99
C LEU A 143 4.52 7.15 20.51
N GLU A 144 4.17 6.52 21.64
CA GLU A 144 4.93 5.42 22.23
C GLU A 144 5.06 4.25 21.25
N CYS A 145 3.97 3.83 20.60
CA CYS A 145 4.05 2.81 19.55
C CYS A 145 4.98 3.23 18.40
N GLY A 146 4.87 4.46 17.90
CA GLY A 146 5.73 4.97 16.83
C GLY A 146 7.20 4.97 17.22
N VAL A 147 7.53 5.44 18.42
CA VAL A 147 8.90 5.44 18.97
C VAL A 147 9.44 4.03 19.09
N ILE A 148 8.66 3.09 19.63
CA ILE A 148 9.07 1.69 19.77
C ILE A 148 9.37 1.05 18.41
N LEU A 149 8.54 1.28 17.40
CA LEU A 149 8.75 0.72 16.06
C LEU A 149 9.98 1.33 15.37
N VAL A 150 10.16 2.66 15.45
CA VAL A 150 11.35 3.33 14.88
C VAL A 150 12.63 2.88 15.60
N ALA A 151 12.61 2.78 16.94
CA ALA A 151 13.74 2.27 17.70
C ALA A 151 14.04 0.82 17.33
N GLY A 152 13.01 -0.02 17.19
CA GLY A 152 13.14 -1.40 16.72
C GLY A 152 13.78 -1.48 15.32
N PHE A 153 13.35 -0.63 14.39
CA PHE A 153 13.97 -0.51 13.07
C PHE A 153 15.45 -0.15 13.18
N LEU A 154 15.80 0.93 13.91
CA LEU A 154 17.19 1.39 14.02
C LEU A 154 18.09 0.31 14.64
N ILE A 155 17.64 -0.36 15.70
CA ILE A 155 18.40 -1.41 16.38
C ILE A 155 18.60 -2.61 15.44
N LEU A 156 17.53 -3.16 14.87
CA LEU A 156 17.62 -4.34 14.01
C LEU A 156 18.37 -4.04 12.72
N ARG A 157 18.15 -2.87 12.11
CA ARG A 157 18.88 -2.45 10.91
C ARG A 157 20.36 -2.23 11.20
N ALA A 158 20.73 -1.66 12.35
CA ALA A 158 22.14 -1.52 12.74
C ALA A 158 22.82 -2.88 12.98
N LEU A 159 22.11 -3.86 13.55
CA LEU A 159 22.62 -5.23 13.68
C LEU A 159 22.80 -5.92 12.34
N ASN A 160 21.95 -5.61 11.36
CA ASN A 160 22.05 -6.08 9.96
C ASN A 160 21.97 -7.61 9.79
N ILE A 161 21.27 -8.31 10.69
CA ILE A 161 21.16 -9.79 10.72
C ILE A 161 19.77 -10.30 10.31
N TYR A 162 18.69 -9.60 10.67
CA TYR A 162 17.33 -10.09 10.49
C TYR A 162 16.34 -8.97 10.13
N GLY A 163 15.28 -9.37 9.42
CA GLY A 163 14.11 -8.54 9.13
C GLY A 163 14.18 -7.81 7.80
N ASP A 164 15.20 -8.04 6.99
CA ASP A 164 15.28 -7.67 5.57
C ASP A 164 16.17 -8.68 4.85
N PRO A 165 15.80 -9.17 3.66
CA PRO A 165 16.63 -10.08 2.89
C PRO A 165 17.90 -9.41 2.34
N ASP A 166 17.92 -8.08 2.24
CA ASP A 166 19.02 -7.30 1.71
C ASP A 166 19.74 -6.50 2.82
N PRO A 167 20.88 -6.98 3.33
CA PRO A 167 21.70 -6.24 4.29
C PRO A 167 22.19 -4.92 3.70
N TRP A 168 22.21 -3.86 4.51
CA TRP A 168 22.85 -2.61 4.06
C TRP A 168 24.37 -2.76 4.04
N VAL A 169 25.04 -1.98 3.20
CA VAL A 169 26.49 -1.99 3.06
C VAL A 169 27.05 -0.57 3.04
N VAL A 170 28.31 -0.42 3.43
CA VAL A 170 29.01 0.86 3.31
C VAL A 170 29.26 1.15 1.83
N GLN A 171 28.91 2.35 1.41
CA GLN A 171 29.06 2.83 0.03
C GLN A 171 30.17 3.88 -0.06
N GLU A 172 30.52 4.28 -1.28
CA GLU A 172 31.61 5.24 -1.54
C GLU A 172 31.42 6.59 -0.82
N THR A 173 30.17 7.04 -0.66
CA THR A 173 29.85 8.28 0.04
C THR A 173 28.97 8.04 1.26
N LEU A 174 29.04 8.95 2.22
CA LEU A 174 28.15 8.93 3.39
C LEU A 174 26.68 8.96 2.97
N VAL A 175 26.33 9.75 1.96
CA VAL A 175 24.95 9.85 1.46
C VAL A 175 24.47 8.50 0.91
N PHE A 176 25.27 7.84 0.07
CA PHE A 176 24.89 6.50 -0.44
C PHE A 176 24.87 5.45 0.65
N THR A 177 25.71 5.57 1.68
CA THR A 177 25.69 4.67 2.84
C THR A 177 24.39 4.85 3.64
N LEU A 178 23.96 6.10 3.86
CA LEU A 178 22.67 6.39 4.50
C LEU A 178 21.49 5.90 3.66
N LEU A 179 21.55 6.06 2.34
CA LEU A 179 20.53 5.51 1.44
C LEU A 179 20.50 3.99 1.49
N SER A 180 21.66 3.32 1.53
CA SER A 180 21.74 1.86 1.70
C SER A 180 21.14 1.42 3.04
N PHE A 181 21.40 2.16 4.13
CA PHE A 181 20.81 1.90 5.44
C PHE A 181 19.28 1.98 5.41
N LEU A 182 18.71 2.96 4.70
CA LEU A 182 17.26 3.16 4.57
C LEU A 182 16.60 2.28 3.50
N ASN A 183 17.39 1.72 2.57
CA ASN A 183 16.91 0.88 1.48
C ASN A 183 16.48 -0.49 2.02
N THR A 184 15.17 -0.65 2.23
CA THR A 184 14.55 -1.87 2.76
C THR A 184 13.59 -2.46 1.73
N THR A 185 13.43 -3.78 1.77
CA THR A 185 12.66 -4.55 0.81
C THR A 185 11.16 -4.31 0.99
N LYS A 186 10.51 -3.86 -0.08
CA LYS A 186 9.07 -3.51 -0.08
C LYS A 186 8.15 -4.65 -0.48
N TYR A 187 8.61 -5.61 -1.29
CA TYR A 187 7.80 -6.72 -1.80
C TYR A 187 8.57 -8.05 -1.71
N PRO A 188 8.14 -8.99 -0.84
CA PRO A 188 7.18 -8.77 0.25
C PRO A 188 7.71 -7.68 1.20
N PRO A 189 6.85 -6.89 1.88
CA PRO A 189 7.33 -5.85 2.78
C PRO A 189 8.05 -6.48 3.96
N SER A 190 9.35 -6.25 4.06
CA SER A 190 10.17 -6.81 5.12
C SER A 190 9.75 -6.28 6.49
N LEU A 191 10.13 -6.98 7.57
CA LEU A 191 9.93 -6.49 8.92
C LEU A 191 10.52 -5.08 9.09
N LEU A 192 11.74 -4.84 8.60
CA LEU A 192 12.41 -3.55 8.70
C LEU A 192 11.68 -2.46 7.91
N TYR A 193 11.18 -2.77 6.71
CA TYR A 193 10.33 -1.86 5.94
C TYR A 193 9.07 -1.47 6.73
N LEU A 194 8.40 -2.45 7.35
CA LEU A 194 7.20 -2.22 8.16
C LEU A 194 7.48 -1.42 9.43
N LEU A 195 8.54 -1.73 10.18
CA LEU A 195 8.92 -1.00 11.39
C LEU A 195 9.23 0.47 11.07
N MET A 196 10.02 0.72 10.02
CA MET A 196 10.36 2.07 9.58
C MET A 196 9.11 2.84 9.16
N THR A 197 8.32 2.29 8.23
CA THR A 197 7.21 3.02 7.63
C THR A 197 6.01 3.17 8.56
N LEU A 198 5.61 2.13 9.28
CA LEU A 198 4.53 2.21 10.28
C LEU A 198 4.96 3.07 11.47
N GLY A 199 6.20 2.94 11.94
CA GLY A 199 6.73 3.77 13.02
C GLY A 199 6.64 5.26 12.69
N LEU A 200 7.17 5.67 11.53
CA LEU A 200 7.07 7.05 11.06
C LEU A 200 5.62 7.50 10.86
N MET A 201 4.74 6.66 10.31
CA MET A 201 3.32 6.98 10.15
C MET A 201 2.63 7.24 11.50
N LEU A 202 2.90 6.43 12.53
CA LEU A 202 2.33 6.63 13.88
C LEU A 202 2.86 7.91 14.53
N LEU A 203 4.16 8.20 14.38
CA LEU A 203 4.74 9.47 14.86
C LEU A 203 4.06 10.68 14.19
N LEU A 204 3.85 10.62 12.87
CA LEU A 204 3.17 11.68 12.12
C LEU A 204 1.71 11.83 12.54
N ILE A 205 0.98 10.74 12.73
CA ILE A 205 -0.41 10.78 13.23
C ILE A 205 -0.47 11.46 14.60
N SER A 206 0.41 11.06 15.52
CA SER A 206 0.50 11.68 16.84
C SER A 206 0.83 13.17 16.76
N ALA A 207 1.80 13.56 15.93
CA ALA A 207 2.19 14.95 15.74
C ALA A 207 1.05 15.80 15.15
N PHE A 208 0.34 15.27 14.15
CA PHE A 208 -0.80 15.96 13.53
C PHE A 208 -1.98 16.10 14.48
N GLU A 209 -2.27 15.07 15.28
CA GLU A 209 -3.34 15.13 16.27
C GLU A 209 -3.02 16.13 17.38
N TRP A 210 -1.78 16.10 17.89
CA TRP A 210 -1.30 17.09 18.86
C TRP A 210 -1.39 18.52 18.32
N TRP A 211 -0.95 18.74 17.07
CA TRP A 211 -1.07 20.04 16.42
C TRP A 211 -2.52 20.49 16.26
N HIS A 212 -3.41 19.56 15.92
CA HIS A 212 -4.84 19.82 15.78
C HIS A 212 -5.48 20.22 17.11
N GLU A 213 -5.12 19.58 18.22
CA GLU A 213 -5.58 20.00 19.56
C GLU A 213 -5.05 21.39 19.93
N ALA A 214 -3.78 21.67 19.64
CA ALA A 214 -3.13 22.91 20.05
C ALA A 214 -3.64 24.15 19.28
N GLN A 215 -3.94 24.02 17.98
CA GLN A 215 -4.29 25.15 17.10
C GLN A 215 -5.74 25.16 16.62
N GLY A 216 -6.52 24.13 16.97
CA GLY A 216 -7.88 23.96 16.53
C GLY A 216 -8.03 23.53 15.05
N PRO A 217 -9.26 23.28 14.59
CA PRO A 217 -9.57 22.64 13.31
C PRO A 217 -9.31 23.49 12.04
N HIS A 218 -8.59 24.60 12.14
CA HIS A 218 -8.59 25.64 11.11
C HIS A 218 -7.34 25.74 10.21
N GLY A 219 -6.34 24.87 10.38
CA GLY A 219 -5.17 24.83 9.50
C GLY A 219 -5.50 24.44 8.04
N GLY A 220 -5.00 25.19 7.06
CA GLY A 220 -5.18 24.91 5.62
C GLY A 220 -4.60 23.55 5.20
N ALA A 221 -3.43 23.19 5.73
CA ALA A 221 -2.77 21.92 5.45
C ALA A 221 -3.59 20.70 5.92
N GLY A 222 -4.19 20.76 7.12
CA GLY A 222 -5.04 19.69 7.64
C GLY A 222 -6.27 19.45 6.76
N ARG A 223 -6.94 20.52 6.31
CA ARG A 223 -8.07 20.40 5.36
C ARG A 223 -7.66 19.79 4.03
N PHE A 224 -6.47 20.13 3.53
CA PHE A 224 -5.92 19.56 2.31
C PHE A 224 -5.75 18.03 2.43
N LEU A 225 -5.03 17.58 3.46
CA LEU A 225 -4.77 16.14 3.69
C LEU A 225 -6.07 15.35 3.95
N ILE A 226 -6.98 15.89 4.77
CA ILE A 226 -8.26 15.26 5.08
C ILE A 226 -9.12 15.07 3.82
N THR A 227 -9.00 15.96 2.83
CA THR A 227 -9.79 15.86 1.60
C THR A 227 -9.45 14.57 0.85
N PHE A 228 -8.17 14.26 0.66
CA PHE A 228 -7.76 13.00 0.04
C PHE A 228 -8.10 11.79 0.91
N GLY A 229 -7.86 11.88 2.23
CA GLY A 229 -8.18 10.80 3.17
C GLY A 229 -9.67 10.43 3.25
N ARG A 230 -10.59 11.32 2.83
CA ARG A 230 -12.03 11.03 2.76
C ARG A 230 -12.44 10.22 1.55
N VAL A 231 -11.66 10.25 0.48
CA VAL A 231 -11.96 9.61 -0.81
C VAL A 231 -10.73 8.90 -1.41
N PRO A 232 -10.01 8.08 -0.63
CA PRO A 232 -8.71 7.55 -1.03
C PRO A 232 -8.82 6.59 -2.22
N LEU A 233 -9.87 5.75 -2.29
CA LEU A 233 -10.08 4.84 -3.42
C LEU A 233 -10.40 5.61 -4.71
N PHE A 234 -11.25 6.64 -4.62
CA PHE A 234 -11.52 7.51 -5.76
C PHE A 234 -10.25 8.19 -6.29
N PHE A 235 -9.43 8.79 -5.41
CA PHE A 235 -8.15 9.36 -5.80
C PHE A 235 -7.24 8.28 -6.43
N TYR A 236 -7.15 7.11 -5.79
CA TYR A 236 -6.36 5.97 -6.29
C TYR A 236 -6.77 5.55 -7.71
N LEU A 237 -8.06 5.52 -8.04
CA LEU A 237 -8.46 5.16 -9.40
C LEU A 237 -8.17 6.30 -10.38
N ILE A 238 -8.66 7.52 -10.13
CA ILE A 238 -8.59 8.60 -11.13
C ILE A 238 -7.17 9.04 -11.44
N HIS A 239 -6.23 8.98 -10.46
CA HIS A 239 -4.87 9.44 -10.72
C HIS A 239 -4.14 8.54 -11.70
N LEU A 240 -4.42 7.23 -11.73
CA LEU A 240 -3.85 6.30 -12.71
C LEU A 240 -4.28 6.70 -14.13
N TYR A 241 -5.59 6.87 -14.35
CA TYR A 241 -6.12 7.32 -15.64
C TYR A 241 -5.58 8.70 -16.04
N PHE A 242 -5.46 9.62 -15.08
CA PHE A 242 -4.99 10.97 -15.34
C PHE A 242 -3.51 10.99 -15.73
N ILE A 243 -2.65 10.27 -15.00
CA ILE A 243 -1.21 10.21 -15.27
C ILE A 243 -0.95 9.48 -16.59
N HIS A 244 -1.61 8.34 -16.82
CA HIS A 244 -1.44 7.61 -18.07
C HIS A 244 -1.99 8.43 -19.25
N GLY A 245 -3.18 9.03 -19.14
CA GLY A 245 -3.71 9.93 -20.17
C GLY A 245 -2.77 11.11 -20.46
N LEU A 246 -2.16 11.69 -19.43
CA LEU A 246 -1.15 12.75 -19.60
C LEU A 246 0.10 12.24 -20.32
N ALA A 247 0.57 11.03 -20.01
CA ALA A 247 1.66 10.38 -20.74
C ALA A 247 1.35 10.24 -22.23
N LEU A 248 0.14 9.77 -22.58
CA LEU A 248 -0.28 9.67 -23.99
C LEU A 248 -0.35 11.03 -24.68
N LEU A 249 -0.85 12.06 -24.01
CA LEU A 249 -0.91 13.42 -24.55
C LEU A 249 0.48 13.99 -24.82
N ILE A 250 1.42 13.77 -23.90
CA ILE A 250 2.81 14.21 -24.06
C ILE A 250 3.49 13.44 -25.19
N ALA A 251 3.32 12.11 -25.24
CA ALA A 251 3.85 11.27 -26.31
C ALA A 251 3.34 11.73 -27.68
N PHE A 252 2.03 11.96 -27.80
CA PHE A 252 1.41 12.48 -29.01
C PHE A 252 1.97 13.86 -29.40
N ALA A 253 2.10 14.77 -28.44
CA ALA A 253 2.67 16.10 -28.69
C ALA A 253 4.14 16.06 -29.13
N MET A 254 4.88 15.02 -28.72
CA MET A 254 6.25 14.74 -29.16
C MET A 254 6.31 14.03 -30.52
N GLY A 255 5.17 13.74 -31.15
CA GLY A 255 5.08 13.05 -32.44
C GLY A 255 5.29 11.54 -32.35
N ALA A 256 5.18 10.96 -31.16
CA ALA A 256 5.33 9.52 -30.95
C ALA A 256 4.06 8.76 -31.30
N ASP A 257 4.22 7.48 -31.65
CA ASP A 257 3.09 6.57 -31.79
C ASP A 257 2.53 6.21 -30.41
N ILE A 258 1.29 6.63 -30.16
CA ILE A 258 0.56 6.37 -28.92
C ILE A 258 0.42 4.86 -28.66
N SER A 259 0.38 4.05 -29.72
CA SER A 259 0.23 2.59 -29.59
C SER A 259 1.35 1.96 -28.75
N SER A 260 2.56 2.55 -28.78
CA SER A 260 3.73 2.12 -27.99
C SER A 260 3.57 2.34 -26.48
N PHE A 261 2.53 3.07 -26.07
CA PHE A 261 2.19 3.35 -24.66
C PHE A 261 0.91 2.65 -24.23
N MET A 262 0.20 1.99 -25.16
CA MET A 262 -1.01 1.21 -24.89
C MET A 262 -0.71 -0.30 -25.01
N THR A 263 0.50 -0.73 -24.67
CA THR A 263 0.94 -2.11 -24.77
C THR A 263 0.80 -2.85 -23.46
N SER A 264 0.71 -4.17 -23.53
CA SER A 264 0.91 -5.06 -22.39
C SER A 264 2.41 -5.33 -22.23
N SER A 265 3.21 -4.28 -22.00
CA SER A 265 4.63 -4.36 -21.65
C SER A 265 5.03 -3.15 -20.81
N TRP A 266 5.98 -3.34 -19.89
CA TRP A 266 6.62 -2.23 -19.16
C TRP A 266 7.81 -1.64 -19.92
N GLU A 267 7.91 -1.94 -21.21
CA GLU A 267 8.99 -1.51 -22.09
C GLU A 267 8.54 -0.26 -22.85
N PHE A 268 9.02 0.89 -22.38
CA PHE A 268 8.81 2.16 -23.07
C PHE A 268 9.94 2.43 -24.06
N PRO A 269 9.71 3.25 -25.09
CA PRO A 269 10.76 3.64 -26.02
C PRO A 269 11.99 4.21 -25.30
N PRO A 270 13.24 3.91 -25.71
CA PRO A 270 14.44 4.33 -24.97
C PRO A 270 14.61 5.85 -24.77
N TRP A 271 14.01 6.64 -25.66
CA TRP A 271 14.00 8.10 -25.60
C TRP A 271 12.91 8.65 -24.65
N TRP A 272 12.00 7.79 -24.17
CA TRP A 272 10.91 8.16 -23.27
C TRP A 272 11.37 8.18 -21.82
N GLY A 273 11.13 9.31 -21.15
CA GLY A 273 11.46 9.50 -19.75
C GLY A 273 11.77 10.95 -19.43
N PHE A 274 11.61 11.31 -18.17
CA PHE A 274 11.88 12.66 -17.68
C PHE A 274 12.81 12.60 -16.47
N SER A 275 13.59 13.67 -16.27
CA SER A 275 14.44 13.78 -15.09
C SER A 275 13.61 13.82 -13.81
N LEU A 276 14.20 13.41 -12.68
CA LEU A 276 13.52 13.41 -11.38
C LEU A 276 12.85 14.76 -11.02
N PRO A 277 13.49 15.94 -11.25
CA PRO A 277 12.83 17.22 -10.98
C PRO A 277 11.53 17.42 -11.77
N ILE A 278 11.50 16.99 -13.05
CA ILE A 278 10.30 17.08 -13.88
C ILE A 278 9.23 16.11 -13.36
N VAL A 279 9.62 14.88 -12.98
CA VAL A 279 8.68 13.91 -12.39
C VAL A 279 8.05 14.47 -11.11
N TYR A 280 8.84 15.11 -10.23
CA TYR A 280 8.31 15.77 -9.03
C TYR A 280 7.38 16.95 -9.37
N LEU A 281 7.71 17.76 -10.39
CA LEU A 281 6.85 18.83 -10.87
C LEU A 281 5.50 18.28 -11.36
N VAL A 282 5.53 17.23 -12.19
CA VAL A 282 4.32 16.56 -12.69
C VAL A 282 3.50 16.02 -11.53
N TRP A 283 4.13 15.36 -10.55
CA TRP A 283 3.44 14.87 -9.36
C TRP A 283 2.72 15.99 -8.58
N VAL A 284 3.39 17.13 -8.37
CA VAL A 284 2.77 18.30 -7.70
C VAL A 284 1.59 18.84 -8.51
N VAL A 285 1.74 18.99 -9.83
CA VAL A 285 0.69 19.49 -10.73
C VAL A 285 -0.51 18.55 -10.73
N VAL A 286 -0.30 17.25 -10.93
CA VAL A 286 -1.36 16.23 -10.91
C VAL A 286 -2.12 16.28 -9.59
N THR A 287 -1.39 16.29 -8.46
CA THR A 287 -2.01 16.35 -7.13
C THR A 287 -2.83 17.62 -6.94
N ALA A 288 -2.32 18.77 -7.38
CA ALA A 288 -3.02 20.05 -7.30
C ALA A 288 -4.28 20.09 -8.18
N VAL A 289 -4.23 19.53 -9.39
CA VAL A 289 -5.37 19.45 -10.32
C VAL A 289 -6.45 18.51 -9.81
N LEU A 290 -6.07 17.38 -9.23
CA LEU A 290 -7.02 16.39 -8.70
C LEU A 290 -7.66 16.84 -7.37
N TYR A 291 -6.99 17.70 -6.60
CA TYR A 291 -7.52 18.21 -5.33
C TYR A 291 -8.96 18.77 -5.40
N PRO A 292 -9.31 19.73 -6.28
CA PRO A 292 -10.68 20.24 -6.38
C PRO A 292 -11.70 19.18 -6.82
N ILE A 293 -11.28 18.19 -7.61
CA ILE A 293 -12.12 17.06 -8.05
C ILE A 293 -12.43 16.16 -6.85
N CYS A 294 -11.41 15.76 -6.09
CA CYS A 294 -11.57 14.99 -4.86
C CYS A 294 -12.41 15.75 -3.83
N ARG A 295 -12.26 17.07 -3.71
CA ARG A 295 -13.07 17.90 -2.81
C ARG A 295 -14.55 17.88 -3.19
N ARG A 296 -14.88 18.02 -4.48
CA ARG A 296 -16.27 17.93 -4.96
C ARG A 296 -16.84 16.54 -4.75
N PHE A 297 -16.06 15.50 -5.05
CA PHE A 297 -16.47 14.12 -4.85
C PHE A 297 -16.70 13.80 -3.37
N ALA A 298 -15.83 14.28 -2.47
CA ALA A 298 -16.02 14.13 -1.03
C ALA A 298 -17.31 14.81 -0.52
N ALA A 299 -17.65 15.99 -1.05
CA ALA A 299 -18.91 16.66 -0.75
C ALA A 299 -20.14 15.95 -1.33
N PHE A 300 -19.99 15.31 -2.50
CA PHE A 300 -21.04 14.47 -3.08
C PHE A 300 -21.26 13.19 -2.25
N ASN A 301 -20.18 12.49 -1.91
CA ASN A 301 -20.22 11.26 -1.11
C ASN A 301 -20.81 11.52 0.29
N SER A 302 -20.50 12.68 0.90
CA SER A 302 -21.06 13.04 2.21
C SER A 302 -22.57 13.26 2.19
N ARG A 303 -23.13 13.79 1.09
CA ARG A 303 -24.58 13.99 0.89
C ARG A 303 -25.34 12.67 0.66
N HIS A 304 -24.66 11.63 0.20
CA HIS A 304 -25.25 10.33 -0.14
C HIS A 304 -24.89 9.22 0.87
N ARG A 305 -24.39 9.60 2.06
CA ARG A 305 -24.04 8.68 3.14
C ARG A 305 -25.22 7.75 3.44
N GLY A 306 -25.01 6.44 3.25
CA GLY A 306 -26.03 5.42 3.48
C GLY A 306 -26.55 4.76 2.20
N SER A 307 -26.22 5.30 1.02
CA SER A 307 -26.50 4.62 -0.24
C SER A 307 -25.67 3.34 -0.36
N TRP A 308 -26.23 2.29 -0.97
CA TRP A 308 -25.62 0.97 -1.03
C TRP A 308 -24.22 0.94 -1.66
N TRP A 309 -23.91 1.89 -2.55
CA TRP A 309 -22.63 1.99 -3.28
C TRP A 309 -21.57 2.82 -2.55
N THR A 310 -21.95 3.71 -1.62
CA THR A 310 -20.98 4.57 -0.89
C THR A 310 -19.93 3.81 -0.07
N PRO A 311 -20.18 2.58 0.43
CA PRO A 311 -19.13 1.80 1.04
C PRO A 311 -18.08 1.26 0.06
N TYR A 312 -18.34 1.30 -1.25
CA TYR A 312 -17.54 0.67 -2.30
C TYR A 312 -16.73 1.68 -3.14
N ILE A 313 -16.82 2.97 -2.82
CA ILE A 313 -16.12 4.08 -3.48
C ILE A 313 -15.54 5.03 -2.42
#